data_AF-A0A8T4MBV9-F1
#
_entry.id   AF-A0A8T4MBV9-F1
#
_cell.length_a   1.000
_cell.length_b   1.000
_cell.length_c   1.000
_cell.angle_alpha   90.00
_cell.angle_beta   90.00
_cell.angle_gamma   90.00
#
_symmetry.space_group_name_H-M   'P 1'
#
loop_
_entity.id
_entity.type
_entity.pdbx_description
1 polymer ?
#
loop_
_entity_poly.entity_id
_entity_poly.type
_entity_poly.pdbx_seq_one_letter_code
_entity_poly.pdbx_strand_id
1 'polypeptide(L)'
;MQKRGELTSGQIATLILAIAGFIIAVIFLLVILDTKTLSERETCHLSVLTRATTPDALQRLVPLKCKTQKICLTTSSDNCEDQFAGEKNVQSIKVQTHEDIEREVAYNMYDCWTMMGEGKLDVFGDRNGAILKNLDWSQVVNEKASTCMICSRLVLSKDILANTQLLNSIDVNSYMETHQVPGSELTYLQAFTDAQVRSYPQKFRENFIADKDVIPTNEIAIVFMQILTSATPVEEGTSAALTGAGFVFAATTVVGPLGRMLGWKLTALVAAGTAATAGTIAAVQTWNSRQVSAGYCGPFTSESEARKGCSIVTPFNYKKVSDINNFCAKIEGQL
;
A
#
# COMPACT_ATOMS: atom_id res chain seq x y z
N MET A 1 18.93 -7.50 66.90
CA MET A 1 17.48 -7.64 67.16
C MET A 1 16.75 -7.79 65.83
N GLN A 2 16.40 -9.01 65.45
CA GLN A 2 15.61 -9.29 64.24
C GLN A 2 14.13 -9.10 64.58
N LYS A 3 13.56 -7.95 64.21
CA LYS A 3 12.10 -7.77 64.25
C LYS A 3 11.52 -8.59 63.10
N ARG A 4 10.97 -9.76 63.40
CA ARG A 4 10.17 -10.53 62.44
C ARG A 4 8.87 -9.76 62.23
N GLY A 5 8.64 -9.30 61.00
CA GLY A 5 7.39 -8.64 60.62
C GLY A 5 6.25 -9.64 60.75
N GLU A 6 5.32 -9.37 61.67
CA GLU A 6 4.10 -10.13 61.79
C GLU A 6 3.17 -9.69 60.64
N LEU A 7 3.05 -10.53 59.62
CA LEU A 7 2.07 -10.31 58.56
C LEU A 7 0.69 -10.56 59.17
N THR A 8 -0.05 -9.48 59.38
CA THR A 8 -1.45 -9.56 59.82
C THR A 8 -2.23 -10.43 58.83
N SER A 9 -2.97 -11.42 59.31
CA SER A 9 -3.70 -12.39 58.47
C SER A 9 -4.60 -11.75 57.40
N GLY A 10 -5.06 -10.51 57.62
CA GLY A 10 -5.78 -9.72 56.63
C GLY A 10 -4.96 -9.37 55.38
N GLN A 11 -3.67 -9.05 55.53
CA GLN A 11 -2.78 -8.75 54.40
C GLN A 11 -2.55 -9.99 53.52
N ILE A 12 -2.49 -11.17 54.13
CA ILE A 12 -2.35 -12.44 53.41
C ILE A 12 -3.62 -12.71 52.59
N ALA A 13 -4.81 -12.52 53.16
CA ALA A 13 -6.07 -12.71 52.44
C ALA A 13 -6.24 -11.73 51.26
N THR A 14 -5.91 -10.45 51.45
CA THR A 14 -5.95 -9.44 50.38
C THR A 14 -4.96 -9.76 49.26
N LEU A 15 -3.76 -10.23 49.60
CA LEU A 15 -2.75 -10.62 48.61
C LEU A 15 -3.24 -11.80 47.75
N ILE A 16 -3.86 -12.81 48.37
CA ILE A 16 -4.40 -13.97 47.64
C ILE A 16 -5.52 -13.55 46.68
N LEU A 17 -6.44 -12.69 47.13
CA LEU A 17 -7.50 -12.16 46.27
C LEU A 17 -6.96 -11.31 45.11
N ALA A 18 -5.94 -10.49 45.35
CA ALA A 18 -5.30 -9.70 44.31
C ALA A 18 -4.62 -10.59 43.24
N ILE A 19 -3.90 -11.63 43.66
CA ILE A 19 -3.26 -12.59 42.74
C ILE A 19 -4.33 -13.37 41.96
N ALA A 20 -5.38 -13.85 42.61
CA ALA A 20 -6.47 -14.56 41.93
C ALA A 20 -7.19 -13.66 40.90
N GLY A 21 -7.47 -12.41 41.26
CA GLY A 21 -8.06 -11.43 40.34
C GLY A 21 -7.14 -11.12 39.16
N PHE A 22 -5.83 -10.97 39.39
CA PHE A 22 -4.85 -10.77 38.32
C PHE A 22 -4.78 -11.99 37.39
N ILE A 23 -4.76 -13.21 37.92
CA ILE A 23 -4.76 -14.44 37.10
C ILE A 23 -6.02 -14.52 36.24
N ILE A 24 -7.20 -14.24 36.80
CA ILE A 24 -8.46 -14.24 36.04
C ILE A 24 -8.40 -13.20 34.93
N ALA A 25 -7.93 -11.98 35.22
CA ALA A 25 -7.77 -10.93 34.23
C ALA A 25 -6.79 -11.34 33.11
N VAL A 26 -5.67 -11.98 33.45
CA VAL A 26 -4.70 -12.49 32.47
C VAL A 26 -5.30 -13.60 31.62
N ILE A 27 -6.02 -14.56 32.21
CA ILE A 27 -6.68 -15.63 31.45
C ILE A 27 -7.73 -15.04 30.50
N PHE A 28 -8.56 -14.12 30.98
CA PHE A 28 -9.55 -13.42 30.15
C PHE A 28 -8.88 -12.68 28.98
N LEU A 29 -7.78 -11.99 29.26
CA LEU A 29 -6.98 -11.29 28.26
C LEU A 29 -6.36 -12.27 27.25
N LEU A 30 -5.86 -13.43 27.68
CA LEU A 30 -5.32 -14.46 26.79
C LEU A 30 -6.40 -15.13 25.92
N VAL A 31 -7.61 -15.30 26.44
CA VAL A 31 -8.75 -15.87 25.69
C VAL A 31 -9.26 -14.89 24.64
N ILE A 32 -9.36 -13.60 24.97
CA ILE A 32 -9.73 -12.56 23.99
C ILE A 32 -8.64 -12.37 22.94
N LEU A 33 -7.38 -12.53 23.31
CA LEU A 33 -6.24 -12.43 22.41
C LEU A 33 -5.90 -13.74 21.69
N ASP A 34 -6.75 -14.78 21.74
CA ASP A 34 -6.53 -15.96 20.90
C ASP A 34 -6.84 -15.63 19.44
N THR A 35 -5.88 -14.96 18.80
CA THR A 35 -5.96 -14.47 17.41
C THR A 35 -5.92 -15.60 16.38
N LYS A 36 -5.96 -16.87 16.81
CA LYS A 36 -5.90 -18.03 15.89
C LYS A 36 -7.12 -18.15 14.99
N THR A 37 -8.22 -17.46 15.30
CA THR A 37 -9.43 -17.44 14.48
C THR A 37 -9.52 -16.23 13.54
N LEU A 38 -8.61 -15.25 13.66
CA LEU A 38 -8.62 -14.09 12.78
C LEU A 38 -8.08 -14.48 11.41
N SER A 39 -8.74 -13.99 10.36
CA SER A 39 -8.23 -14.10 9.01
C SER A 39 -6.87 -13.40 8.91
N GLU A 40 -5.97 -13.88 8.03
CA GLU A 40 -4.68 -13.23 7.78
C GLU A 40 -4.86 -11.75 7.38
N ARG A 41 -5.96 -11.45 6.70
CA ARG A 41 -6.39 -10.09 6.35
C ARG A 41 -6.68 -9.23 7.58
N GLU A 42 -7.46 -9.74 8.53
CA GLU A 42 -7.82 -9.02 9.76
C GLU A 42 -6.58 -8.80 10.63
N THR A 43 -5.70 -9.79 10.68
CA THR A 43 -4.42 -9.71 11.39
C THR A 43 -3.52 -8.63 10.79
N CYS A 44 -3.43 -8.55 9.46
CA CYS A 44 -2.69 -7.49 8.80
C CYS A 44 -3.31 -6.12 9.11
N HIS A 45 -4.62 -5.96 8.90
CA HIS A 45 -5.31 -4.69 9.13
C HIS A 45 -5.17 -4.19 10.57
N LEU A 46 -5.31 -5.09 11.56
CA LEU A 46 -5.10 -4.74 12.97
C LEU A 46 -3.65 -4.34 13.24
N SER A 47 -2.66 -5.01 12.63
CA SER A 47 -1.25 -4.64 12.77
C SER A 47 -0.95 -3.28 12.14
N VAL A 48 -1.60 -2.95 11.01
CA VAL A 48 -1.52 -1.64 10.35
C VAL A 48 -2.09 -0.56 11.26
N LEU A 49 -3.30 -0.76 11.78
CA LEU A 49 -3.95 0.18 12.69
C LEU A 49 -3.12 0.40 13.94
N THR A 50 -2.72 -0.69 14.61
CA THR A 50 -1.89 -0.63 15.82
C THR A 50 -0.60 0.14 15.56
N ARG A 51 0.06 -0.13 14.43
CA ARG A 51 1.28 0.58 14.05
C ARG A 51 1.01 2.05 13.78
N ALA A 52 -0.06 2.39 13.06
CA ALA A 52 -0.40 3.76 12.73
C ALA A 52 -0.82 4.61 13.93
N THR A 53 -1.42 3.99 14.95
CA THR A 53 -1.83 4.66 16.19
C THR A 53 -0.77 4.62 17.30
N THR A 54 0.34 3.91 17.10
CA THR A 54 1.46 3.90 18.05
C THR A 54 2.25 5.20 17.93
N PRO A 55 2.73 5.80 19.04
CA PRO A 55 3.57 6.99 18.98
C PRO A 55 4.73 6.83 18.00
N ASP A 56 5.07 7.89 17.25
CA ASP A 56 6.06 7.84 16.16
C ASP A 56 7.39 7.18 16.58
N ALA A 57 7.83 7.41 17.83
CA ALA A 57 9.06 6.83 18.40
C ALA A 57 9.04 5.30 18.53
N LEU A 58 7.85 4.71 18.72
CA LEU A 58 7.65 3.27 18.94
C LEU A 58 7.04 2.57 17.72
N GLN A 59 6.54 3.32 16.74
CA GLN A 59 5.86 2.80 15.55
C GLN A 59 6.64 1.69 14.84
N ARG A 60 7.97 1.81 14.75
CA ARG A 60 8.84 0.80 14.11
C ARG A 60 9.00 -0.49 14.90
N LEU A 61 8.76 -0.45 16.21
CA LEU A 61 8.84 -1.62 17.08
C LEU A 61 7.60 -2.51 16.93
N VAL A 62 6.53 -1.99 16.32
CA VAL A 62 5.32 -2.75 16.01
C VAL A 62 5.50 -3.41 14.65
N PRO A 63 5.72 -4.74 14.59
CA PRO A 63 5.91 -5.43 13.33
C PRO A 63 4.59 -5.49 12.56
N LEU A 64 4.63 -5.22 11.25
CA LEU A 64 3.50 -5.53 10.37
C LEU A 64 3.37 -7.06 10.25
N LYS A 65 2.15 -7.56 10.45
CA LYS A 65 1.82 -8.99 10.35
C LYS A 65 1.16 -9.33 9.01
N CYS A 66 1.40 -8.50 8.00
CA CYS A 66 0.87 -8.66 6.67
C CYS A 66 1.64 -9.73 5.91
N LYS A 67 0.91 -10.75 5.46
CA LYS A 67 1.41 -11.80 4.58
C LYS A 67 1.01 -11.51 3.16
N THR A 68 1.96 -11.67 2.23
CA THR A 68 1.68 -11.55 0.81
C THR A 68 0.82 -12.71 0.35
N GLN A 69 -0.38 -12.41 -0.14
CA GLN A 69 -1.28 -13.41 -0.70
C GLN A 69 -0.76 -13.88 -2.06
N LYS A 70 -0.83 -15.19 -2.32
CA LYS A 70 -0.35 -15.82 -3.56
C LYS A 70 -1.55 -16.34 -4.30
N ILE A 71 -1.91 -15.67 -5.40
CA ILE A 71 -3.14 -15.94 -6.13
C ILE A 71 -2.77 -16.43 -7.52
N CYS A 72 -3.27 -17.59 -7.90
CA CYS A 72 -3.10 -18.13 -9.23
C CYS A 72 -4.43 -18.08 -9.97
N LEU A 73 -4.47 -17.33 -11.07
CA LEU A 73 -5.63 -17.25 -11.96
C LEU A 73 -5.49 -18.32 -13.04
N THR A 74 -6.50 -19.16 -13.19
CA THR A 74 -6.46 -20.27 -14.15
C THR A 74 -7.83 -20.63 -14.72
N THR A 75 -7.86 -21.19 -15.93
CA THR A 75 -9.09 -21.71 -16.53
C THR A 75 -9.42 -23.13 -16.04
N SER A 76 -8.48 -23.82 -15.38
CA SER A 76 -8.62 -25.21 -14.90
C SER A 76 -8.09 -25.37 -13.48
N SER A 77 -8.57 -26.34 -12.69
CA SER A 77 -8.25 -26.43 -11.26
C SER A 77 -6.79 -26.73 -10.93
N ASP A 78 -6.03 -27.34 -11.85
CA ASP A 78 -4.78 -28.05 -11.49
C ASP A 78 -3.50 -27.34 -11.98
N ASN A 79 -3.59 -26.15 -12.60
CA ASN A 79 -2.44 -25.52 -13.28
C ASN A 79 -1.56 -24.60 -12.42
N CYS A 80 -1.70 -24.66 -11.09
CA CYS A 80 -1.09 -23.69 -10.17
C CYS A 80 0.06 -24.24 -9.31
N GLU A 81 0.33 -25.54 -9.34
CA GLU A 81 1.30 -26.20 -8.44
C GLU A 81 2.75 -25.74 -8.64
N ASP A 82 3.14 -25.44 -9.89
CA ASP A 82 4.50 -24.99 -10.23
C ASP A 82 4.68 -23.47 -10.16
N GLN A 83 3.63 -22.71 -9.81
CA GLN A 83 3.70 -21.26 -9.73
C GLN A 83 4.37 -20.84 -8.41
N PHE A 84 4.85 -19.59 -8.36
CA PHE A 84 5.53 -19.04 -7.18
C PHE A 84 6.70 -19.93 -6.68
N ALA A 85 7.46 -20.55 -7.59
CA ALA A 85 8.57 -21.43 -7.22
C ALA A 85 8.22 -22.54 -6.20
N GLY A 86 6.98 -23.05 -6.24
CA GLY A 86 6.50 -24.12 -5.34
C GLY A 86 6.20 -23.65 -3.92
N GLU A 87 6.00 -22.34 -3.72
CA GLU A 87 5.55 -21.78 -2.45
C GLU A 87 4.19 -22.38 -2.01
N LYS A 88 3.98 -22.55 -0.70
CA LYS A 88 2.72 -23.07 -0.13
C LYS A 88 1.65 -21.98 -0.03
N ASN A 89 0.40 -22.39 0.18
CA ASN A 89 -0.78 -21.52 0.39
C ASN A 89 -1.14 -20.65 -0.84
N VAL A 90 -0.99 -21.22 -2.04
CA VAL A 90 -1.45 -20.57 -3.27
C VAL A 90 -2.96 -20.74 -3.39
N GLN A 91 -3.69 -19.63 -3.47
CA GLN A 91 -5.12 -19.60 -3.75
C GLN A 91 -5.34 -19.72 -5.26
N SER A 92 -5.95 -20.82 -5.69
CA SER A 92 -6.35 -21.01 -7.08
C SER A 92 -7.74 -20.39 -7.31
N ILE A 93 -7.83 -19.46 -8.26
CA ILE A 93 -9.09 -18.83 -8.66
C ILE A 93 -9.36 -19.18 -10.12
N LYS A 94 -10.52 -19.79 -10.34
CA LYS A 94 -10.96 -20.14 -11.69
C LYS A 94 -11.51 -18.91 -12.40
N VAL A 95 -10.95 -18.58 -13.55
CA VAL A 95 -11.36 -17.47 -14.41
C VAL A 95 -11.75 -17.99 -15.80
N GLN A 96 -12.78 -17.41 -16.39
CA GLN A 96 -13.32 -17.81 -17.71
C GLN A 96 -13.24 -16.67 -18.73
N THR A 97 -13.40 -15.44 -18.27
CA THR A 97 -13.44 -14.24 -19.12
C THR A 97 -12.31 -13.25 -18.76
N HIS A 98 -12.09 -12.23 -19.59
CA HIS A 98 -11.14 -11.16 -19.26
C HIS A 98 -11.65 -10.33 -18.09
N GLU A 99 -12.97 -10.12 -18.00
CA GLU A 99 -13.62 -9.46 -16.86
C GLU A 99 -13.35 -10.17 -15.53
N ASP A 100 -13.26 -11.50 -15.51
CA ASP A 100 -12.87 -12.23 -14.29
C ASP A 100 -11.45 -11.86 -13.84
N ILE A 101 -10.51 -11.74 -14.78
CA ILE A 101 -9.12 -11.36 -14.49
C ILE A 101 -9.06 -9.92 -14.01
N GLU A 102 -9.76 -9.01 -14.69
CA GLU A 102 -9.86 -7.60 -14.32
C GLU A 102 -10.47 -7.42 -12.93
N ARG A 103 -11.53 -8.18 -12.62
CA ARG A 103 -12.17 -8.23 -11.31
C ARG A 103 -11.17 -8.63 -10.24
N GLU A 104 -10.45 -9.74 -10.42
CA GLU A 104 -9.50 -10.22 -9.41
C GLU A 104 -8.35 -9.23 -9.18
N VAL A 105 -7.83 -8.59 -10.24
CA VAL A 105 -6.79 -7.55 -10.10
C VAL A 105 -7.34 -6.33 -9.36
N ALA A 106 -8.50 -5.79 -9.77
CA ALA A 106 -9.13 -4.63 -9.16
C ALA A 106 -9.50 -4.89 -7.68
N TYR A 107 -10.06 -6.06 -7.40
CA TYR A 107 -10.40 -6.49 -6.04
C TYR A 107 -9.16 -6.56 -5.16
N ASN A 108 -8.05 -7.14 -5.64
CA ASN A 108 -6.81 -7.22 -4.87
C ASN A 108 -6.15 -5.86 -4.63
N MET A 109 -6.25 -4.93 -5.59
CA MET A 109 -5.84 -3.54 -5.36
C MET A 109 -6.69 -2.88 -4.27
N TYR A 110 -8.01 -3.09 -4.30
CA TYR A 110 -8.93 -2.52 -3.33
C TYR A 110 -8.76 -3.12 -1.94
N ASP A 111 -8.56 -4.44 -1.88
CA ASP A 111 -8.26 -5.14 -0.64
C ASP A 111 -6.98 -4.60 -0.02
N CYS A 112 -5.90 -4.50 -0.79
CA CYS A 112 -4.64 -3.89 -0.37
C CYS A 112 -4.84 -2.47 0.17
N TRP A 113 -5.60 -1.64 -0.55
CA TRP A 113 -5.90 -0.26 -0.16
C TRP A 113 -6.64 -0.15 1.16
N THR A 114 -7.74 -0.89 1.32
CA THR A 114 -8.56 -0.87 2.54
C THR A 114 -7.82 -1.48 3.72
N MET A 115 -7.08 -2.56 3.51
CA MET A 115 -6.25 -3.20 4.53
C MET A 115 -5.19 -2.25 5.10
N MET A 116 -4.65 -1.38 4.23
CA MET A 116 -3.67 -0.35 4.59
C MET A 116 -4.30 0.96 5.09
N GLY A 117 -5.61 0.98 5.37
CA GLY A 117 -6.30 2.14 5.93
C GLY A 117 -6.60 3.24 4.91
N GLU A 118 -6.87 2.85 3.67
CA GLU A 118 -7.27 3.74 2.57
C GLU A 118 -6.26 4.88 2.33
N GLY A 119 -4.99 4.60 2.61
CA GLY A 119 -3.91 5.55 2.49
C GLY A 119 -3.92 6.71 3.48
N LYS A 120 -4.88 6.76 4.41
CA LYS A 120 -5.01 7.83 5.42
C LYS A 120 -4.19 7.59 6.67
N LEU A 121 -3.74 6.36 6.90
CA LEU A 121 -2.94 6.00 8.07
C LEU A 121 -1.46 6.20 7.80
N ASP A 122 -0.71 6.75 8.73
CA ASP A 122 0.75 6.75 8.64
C ASP A 122 1.27 5.39 9.11
N VAL A 123 1.66 4.50 8.21
CA VAL A 123 2.02 3.13 8.60
C VAL A 123 3.52 2.98 8.82
N PHE A 124 4.33 3.70 8.04
CA PHE A 124 5.77 3.49 8.01
C PHE A 124 6.57 4.40 8.94
N GLY A 125 5.99 5.50 9.41
CA GLY A 125 6.63 6.41 10.35
C GLY A 125 7.68 7.32 9.73
N ASP A 126 8.04 8.39 10.44
CA ASP A 126 9.12 9.26 10.00
C ASP A 126 10.43 8.50 10.08
N ARG A 127 11.05 8.29 8.92
CA ARG A 127 12.28 7.53 8.87
C ARG A 127 13.43 8.24 9.60
N ASN A 128 13.31 9.55 9.75
CA ASN A 128 14.37 10.44 10.19
C ASN A 128 14.14 11.03 11.60
N GLY A 129 12.97 10.79 12.21
CA GLY A 129 12.47 11.60 13.32
C GLY A 129 13.14 11.42 14.69
N ALA A 130 13.69 10.25 15.02
CA ALA A 130 14.05 9.96 16.42
C ALA A 130 15.53 9.64 16.71
N ILE A 131 16.30 9.11 15.75
CA ILE A 131 17.67 8.61 16.04
C ILE A 131 18.76 9.33 15.24
N LEU A 132 18.42 10.05 14.17
CA LEU A 132 19.40 10.56 13.19
C LEU A 132 19.45 12.08 13.04
N LYS A 133 18.83 12.84 13.95
CA LYS A 133 18.91 14.33 13.92
C LYS A 133 20.34 14.88 14.11
N ASN A 134 21.29 14.06 14.57
CA ASN A 134 22.69 14.47 14.81
C ASN A 134 23.70 13.93 13.78
N LEU A 135 23.28 13.17 12.77
CA LEU A 135 24.18 12.63 11.74
C LEU A 135 24.06 13.45 10.46
N ASP A 136 25.16 14.06 10.02
CA ASP A 136 25.28 14.96 8.86
C ASP A 136 24.51 14.44 7.63
N TRP A 137 23.45 15.18 7.29
CA TRP A 137 22.46 14.78 6.29
C TRP A 137 23.00 14.89 4.87
N SER A 138 24.10 15.60 4.63
CA SER A 138 24.63 15.87 3.28
C SER A 138 25.08 14.62 2.50
N GLN A 139 25.26 13.48 3.18
CA GLN A 139 25.63 12.20 2.53
C GLN A 139 24.50 11.17 2.42
N VAL A 140 23.30 11.46 2.93
CA VAL A 140 22.16 10.51 2.95
C VAL A 140 20.96 11.00 2.11
N VAL A 141 21.01 12.22 1.54
CA VAL A 141 19.86 12.83 0.83
C VAL A 141 19.57 12.23 -0.56
N ASN A 142 20.35 11.29 -1.08
CA ASN A 142 20.15 10.87 -2.48
C ASN A 142 19.11 9.77 -2.71
N GLU A 143 18.55 9.13 -1.68
CA GLU A 143 17.43 8.21 -1.88
C GLU A 143 16.45 8.37 -0.72
N LYS A 144 15.38 9.19 -0.88
CA LYS A 144 14.21 8.99 0.00
C LYS A 144 13.56 7.68 -0.39
N ALA A 145 14.12 6.65 0.19
CA ALA A 145 13.70 5.28 0.14
C ALA A 145 12.24 5.15 0.59
N SER A 146 11.29 5.01 -0.36
CA SER A 146 9.92 4.69 0.00
C SER A 146 9.88 3.29 0.62
N THR A 147 9.05 3.12 1.65
CA THR A 147 8.80 1.81 2.23
C THR A 147 7.52 1.28 1.61
N CYS A 148 7.58 0.02 1.18
CA CYS A 148 6.49 -0.65 0.49
C CYS A 148 6.05 -1.91 1.21
N MET A 149 4.84 -2.36 0.88
CA MET A 149 4.29 -3.65 1.29
C MET A 149 3.68 -4.32 0.06
N ILE A 150 4.05 -5.59 -0.19
CA ILE A 150 3.44 -6.39 -1.26
C ILE A 150 2.23 -7.09 -0.67
N CYS A 151 1.03 -6.60 -0.99
CA CYS A 151 -0.23 -7.16 -0.49
C CYS A 151 -0.52 -8.52 -1.09
N SER A 152 -0.39 -8.63 -2.42
CA SER A 152 -0.62 -9.88 -3.14
C SER A 152 0.26 -9.99 -4.37
N ARG A 153 0.51 -11.23 -4.79
CA ARG A 153 1.13 -11.60 -6.06
C ARG A 153 0.12 -12.44 -6.83
N LEU A 154 -0.28 -11.98 -8.01
CA LEU A 154 -1.19 -12.67 -8.91
C LEU A 154 -0.40 -13.28 -10.06
N VAL A 155 -0.58 -14.58 -10.29
CA VAL A 155 0.02 -15.27 -11.42
C VAL A 155 -1.06 -15.69 -12.42
N LEU A 156 -0.82 -15.39 -13.69
CA LEU A 156 -1.59 -15.94 -14.80
C LEU A 156 -0.99 -17.29 -15.17
N SER A 157 -1.80 -18.34 -15.05
CA SER A 157 -1.44 -19.69 -15.47
C SER A 157 -1.11 -19.78 -16.97
N LYS A 158 -0.39 -20.84 -17.36
CA LYS A 158 0.11 -21.02 -18.74
C LYS A 158 -1.02 -21.07 -19.77
N ASP A 159 -2.18 -21.62 -19.41
CA ASP A 159 -3.38 -21.69 -20.26
C ASP A 159 -3.96 -20.29 -20.57
N ILE A 160 -3.97 -19.38 -19.59
CA ILE A 160 -4.37 -17.99 -19.82
C ILE A 160 -3.36 -17.30 -20.73
N LEU A 161 -2.06 -17.50 -20.47
CA LEU A 161 -1.00 -16.88 -21.26
C LEU A 161 -0.99 -17.34 -22.72
N ALA A 162 -1.39 -18.58 -22.98
CA ALA A 162 -1.53 -19.12 -24.34
C ALA A 162 -2.71 -18.48 -25.10
N ASN A 163 -3.69 -17.89 -24.40
CA ASN A 163 -4.84 -17.22 -24.99
C ASN A 163 -4.56 -15.72 -25.17
N THR A 164 -3.88 -15.37 -26.25
CA THR A 164 -3.54 -13.97 -26.57
C THR A 164 -4.76 -13.08 -26.77
N GLN A 165 -5.90 -13.63 -27.25
CA GLN A 165 -7.14 -12.87 -27.40
C GLN A 165 -7.67 -12.42 -26.04
N LEU A 166 -7.67 -13.33 -25.06
CA LEU A 166 -8.08 -13.04 -23.68
C LEU A 166 -7.16 -11.99 -23.04
N LEU A 167 -5.84 -12.10 -23.23
CA LEU A 167 -4.88 -11.13 -22.68
C LEU A 167 -5.03 -9.73 -23.29
N ASN A 168 -5.24 -9.66 -24.61
CA ASN A 168 -5.35 -8.38 -25.32
C ASN A 168 -6.62 -7.61 -24.97
N SER A 169 -7.67 -8.28 -24.49
CA SER A 169 -8.92 -7.66 -24.05
C SER A 169 -8.87 -7.15 -22.61
N ILE A 170 -7.83 -7.45 -21.82
CA ILE A 170 -7.74 -7.00 -20.43
C ILE A 170 -7.53 -5.48 -20.38
N ASP A 171 -8.50 -4.79 -19.77
CA ASP A 171 -8.51 -3.37 -19.41
C ASP A 171 -9.05 -3.18 -17.99
N VAL A 172 -8.18 -3.43 -17.00
CA VAL A 172 -8.47 -3.26 -15.57
C VAL A 172 -8.94 -1.82 -15.27
N ASN A 173 -8.52 -0.84 -16.07
CA ASN A 173 -8.83 0.57 -15.83
C ASN A 173 -10.28 0.86 -16.17
N SER A 174 -10.73 0.43 -17.35
CA SER A 174 -12.14 0.49 -17.75
C SER A 174 -13.02 -0.31 -16.79
N TYR A 175 -12.54 -1.47 -16.32
CA TYR A 175 -13.23 -2.26 -15.30
C TYR A 175 -13.44 -1.46 -14.01
N MET A 176 -12.38 -0.86 -13.46
CA MET A 176 -12.45 -0.09 -12.21
C MET A 176 -13.31 1.18 -12.32
N GLU A 177 -13.42 1.79 -13.50
CA GLU A 177 -14.31 2.94 -13.75
C GLU A 177 -15.79 2.57 -13.70
N THR A 178 -16.14 1.36 -14.15
CA THR A 178 -17.52 0.98 -14.46
C THR A 178 -18.14 0.01 -13.46
N HIS A 179 -17.32 -0.71 -12.68
CA HIS A 179 -17.78 -1.75 -11.76
C HIS A 179 -17.74 -1.28 -10.30
N GLN A 180 -18.82 -1.60 -9.57
CA GLN A 180 -18.96 -1.34 -8.14
C GLN A 180 -18.12 -2.30 -7.29
N VAL A 181 -17.61 -1.79 -6.18
CA VAL A 181 -16.98 -2.62 -5.15
C VAL A 181 -18.07 -3.47 -4.46
N PRO A 182 -17.83 -4.77 -4.17
CA PRO A 182 -18.80 -5.60 -3.47
C PRO A 182 -19.28 -4.97 -2.15
N GLY A 183 -20.60 -4.78 -2.02
CA GLY A 183 -21.22 -4.19 -0.82
C GLY A 183 -21.17 -2.66 -0.75
N SER A 184 -20.75 -1.98 -1.83
CA SER A 184 -20.68 -0.52 -1.92
C SER A 184 -21.41 -0.03 -3.17
N GLU A 185 -21.92 1.21 -3.11
CA GLU A 185 -22.47 1.90 -4.28
C GLU A 185 -21.37 2.55 -5.16
N LEU A 186 -20.13 2.61 -4.64
CA LEU A 186 -18.99 3.23 -5.30
C LEU A 186 -18.32 2.26 -6.27
N THR A 187 -17.87 2.78 -7.40
CA THR A 187 -16.95 2.05 -8.28
C THR A 187 -15.57 1.89 -7.64
N TYR A 188 -14.77 0.95 -8.12
CA TYR A 188 -13.39 0.80 -7.64
C TYR A 188 -12.62 2.11 -7.73
N LEU A 189 -12.71 2.83 -8.86
CA LEU A 189 -12.07 4.14 -9.02
C LEU A 189 -12.54 5.15 -7.97
N GLN A 190 -13.86 5.23 -7.74
CA GLN A 190 -14.42 6.12 -6.71
C GLN A 190 -13.95 5.76 -5.30
N ALA A 191 -13.82 4.47 -5.02
CA ALA A 191 -13.39 3.98 -3.71
C ALA A 191 -11.90 4.24 -3.44
N PHE A 192 -11.07 4.31 -4.49
CA PHE A 192 -9.65 4.63 -4.39
C PHE A 192 -9.35 6.12 -4.27
N THR A 193 -10.26 6.96 -4.74
CA THR A 193 -10.08 8.41 -4.82
C THR A 193 -11.04 9.07 -3.86
N ASP A 194 -12.07 9.71 -4.40
CA ASP A 194 -13.25 10.17 -3.68
C ASP A 194 -14.49 9.82 -4.49
N ALA A 195 -15.64 9.79 -3.82
CA ALA A 195 -16.94 9.50 -4.44
C ALA A 195 -17.30 10.42 -5.63
N GLN A 196 -16.61 11.56 -5.79
CA GLN A 196 -16.86 12.51 -6.86
C GLN A 196 -16.15 12.18 -8.19
N VAL A 197 -15.11 11.34 -8.18
CA VAL A 197 -14.33 11.01 -9.39
C VAL A 197 -15.06 9.93 -10.18
N ARG A 198 -15.55 10.26 -11.39
CA ARG A 198 -16.32 9.31 -12.23
C ARG A 198 -15.51 8.64 -13.32
N SER A 199 -14.37 9.19 -13.70
CA SER A 199 -13.51 8.66 -14.76
C SER A 199 -12.11 9.27 -14.65
N TYR A 200 -11.12 8.62 -15.28
CA TYR A 200 -9.80 9.20 -15.42
C TYR A 200 -9.84 10.43 -16.34
N PRO A 201 -8.98 11.44 -16.11
CA PRO A 201 -8.83 12.57 -17.02
C PRO A 201 -8.56 12.09 -18.46
N GLN A 202 -9.15 12.70 -19.48
CA GLN A 202 -9.00 12.23 -20.87
C GLN A 202 -7.53 12.12 -21.32
N LYS A 203 -6.70 13.10 -20.96
CA LYS A 203 -5.25 13.08 -21.25
C LYS A 203 -4.53 11.93 -20.56
N PHE A 204 -5.04 11.48 -19.41
CA PHE A 204 -4.54 10.27 -18.75
C PHE A 204 -4.84 9.06 -19.64
N ARG A 205 -6.11 8.88 -20.06
CA ARG A 205 -6.53 7.76 -20.92
C ARG A 205 -5.76 7.69 -22.24
N GLU A 206 -5.51 8.82 -22.88
CA GLU A 206 -4.82 8.87 -24.18
C GLU A 206 -3.37 8.37 -24.08
N ASN A 207 -2.67 8.66 -22.99
CA ASN A 207 -1.31 8.18 -22.76
C ASN A 207 -1.26 6.67 -22.42
N PHE A 208 -2.37 6.11 -21.91
CA PHE A 208 -2.49 4.68 -21.63
C PHE A 208 -2.66 3.84 -22.91
N ILE A 209 -3.24 4.41 -23.96
CA ILE A 209 -3.51 3.69 -25.21
C ILE A 209 -2.28 3.62 -26.12
N ALA A 210 -1.33 4.55 -25.95
CA ALA A 210 -0.21 4.76 -26.87
C ALA A 210 0.95 3.76 -26.74
N ASP A 211 1.12 3.08 -25.60
CA ASP A 211 2.22 2.15 -25.37
C ASP A 211 1.69 0.71 -25.40
N LYS A 212 1.73 0.10 -26.59
CA LYS A 212 1.22 -1.25 -26.85
C LYS A 212 2.27 -2.34 -26.72
N ASP A 213 3.54 -1.98 -26.48
CA ASP A 213 4.64 -2.95 -26.31
C ASP A 213 4.68 -3.48 -24.87
N VAL A 214 3.57 -4.11 -24.47
CA VAL A 214 3.45 -4.78 -23.17
C VAL A 214 4.09 -6.15 -23.29
N ILE A 215 5.25 -6.34 -22.67
CA ILE A 215 5.77 -7.69 -22.42
C ILE A 215 4.77 -8.37 -21.49
N PRO A 216 4.08 -9.45 -21.90
CA PRO A 216 3.12 -10.13 -21.06
C PRO A 216 3.88 -10.68 -19.84
N THR A 217 3.64 -10.06 -18.69
CA THR A 217 4.04 -10.66 -17.42
C THR A 217 2.99 -11.67 -17.03
N ASN A 218 3.45 -12.84 -16.61
CA ASN A 218 2.59 -13.80 -15.97
C ASN A 218 2.48 -13.55 -14.47
N GLU A 219 3.19 -12.57 -13.90
CA GLU A 219 3.15 -12.28 -12.47
C GLU A 219 3.05 -10.79 -12.19
N ILE A 220 2.02 -10.44 -11.42
CA ILE A 220 1.63 -9.08 -11.05
C ILE A 220 1.71 -8.97 -9.53
N ALA A 221 2.45 -7.99 -9.00
CA ALA A 221 2.51 -7.72 -7.57
C ALA A 221 1.70 -6.47 -7.23
N ILE A 222 0.74 -6.58 -6.33
CA ILE A 222 -0.01 -5.42 -5.83
C ILE A 222 0.78 -4.83 -4.67
N VAL A 223 1.30 -3.62 -4.86
CA VAL A 223 2.20 -2.98 -3.92
C VAL A 223 1.56 -1.71 -3.36
N PHE A 224 1.48 -1.64 -2.04
CA PHE A 224 1.18 -0.41 -1.30
C PHE A 224 2.49 0.30 -0.95
N MET A 225 2.53 1.63 -1.08
CA MET A 225 3.67 2.45 -0.69
C MET A 225 3.22 3.78 -0.10
N GLN A 226 4.05 4.37 0.77
CA GLN A 226 3.86 5.75 1.23
C GLN A 226 5.09 6.61 0.98
N ILE A 227 4.82 7.82 0.53
CA ILE A 227 5.79 8.86 0.26
C ILE A 227 5.49 9.99 1.26
N LEU A 228 6.34 10.12 2.27
CA LEU A 228 6.24 11.20 3.24
C LEU A 228 6.93 12.45 2.69
N THR A 229 6.28 13.61 2.81
CA THR A 229 6.90 14.89 2.47
C THR A 229 7.31 15.60 3.75
N SER A 230 8.56 16.06 3.81
CA SER A 230 9.10 16.80 4.95
C SER A 230 8.72 18.28 4.93
N ALA A 231 7.83 18.69 4.03
CA ALA A 231 7.45 20.09 3.89
C ALA A 231 6.55 20.50 5.05
N THR A 232 7.00 21.50 5.81
CA THR A 232 6.14 22.35 6.63
C THR A 232 4.93 22.79 5.81
N PRO A 233 3.73 22.93 6.42
CA PRO A 233 2.52 23.25 5.70
C PRO A 233 2.80 24.44 4.77
N VAL A 234 2.71 24.19 3.46
CA VAL A 234 2.70 25.25 2.46
C VAL A 234 1.63 26.21 2.92
N GLU A 235 2.02 27.44 3.25
CA GLU A 235 1.11 28.50 3.63
C GLU A 235 -0.06 28.53 2.65
N GLU A 236 -1.27 28.72 3.19
CA GLU A 236 -2.60 28.46 2.64
C GLU A 236 -2.95 29.17 1.31
N GLY A 237 -1.99 29.80 0.63
CA GLY A 237 -2.20 30.60 -0.58
C GLY A 237 -2.30 29.82 -1.90
N THR A 238 -1.97 28.53 -1.95
CA THR A 238 -1.98 27.73 -3.20
C THR A 238 -2.66 26.35 -3.11
N SER A 239 -3.28 26.02 -1.98
CA SER A 239 -3.68 24.65 -1.62
C SER A 239 -5.07 24.18 -2.06
N ALA A 240 -5.87 24.98 -2.78
CA ALA A 240 -7.23 24.57 -3.18
C ALA A 240 -7.29 23.36 -4.14
N ALA A 241 -6.16 22.93 -4.73
CA ALA A 241 -6.12 21.81 -5.67
C ALA A 241 -5.53 20.50 -5.10
N LEU A 242 -4.96 20.51 -3.88
CA LEU A 242 -4.20 19.35 -3.37
C LEU A 242 -4.53 18.95 -1.92
N THR A 243 -5.24 19.77 -1.15
CA THR A 243 -5.63 19.40 0.21
C THR A 243 -6.96 18.64 0.22
N GLY A 244 -6.87 17.31 0.23
CA GLY A 244 -7.94 16.44 0.71
C GLY A 244 -8.74 15.69 -0.35
N ALA A 245 -8.41 15.83 -1.64
CA ALA A 245 -9.03 15.03 -2.69
C ALA A 245 -8.13 13.84 -3.04
N GLY A 246 -8.65 12.61 -3.05
CA GLY A 246 -7.95 11.46 -3.62
C GLY A 246 -7.63 11.71 -5.09
N PHE A 247 -6.49 11.19 -5.57
CA PHE A 247 -6.06 11.45 -6.95
C PHE A 247 -5.39 10.24 -7.60
N VAL A 248 -5.45 10.23 -8.94
CA VAL A 248 -4.87 9.18 -9.78
C VAL A 248 -3.59 9.70 -10.40
N PHE A 249 -2.47 9.02 -10.14
CA PHE A 249 -1.18 9.32 -10.78
C PHE A 249 -1.04 8.58 -12.12
N ALA A 250 -0.67 9.31 -13.17
CA ALA A 250 -0.24 8.73 -14.46
C ALA A 250 1.27 8.88 -14.57
N ALA A 251 1.98 7.76 -14.78
CA ALA A 251 3.35 7.83 -15.26
C ALA A 251 3.42 8.10 -16.75
N THR A 252 3.73 9.34 -17.10
CA THR A 252 4.09 9.69 -18.48
C THR A 252 5.39 10.50 -18.50
N THR A 253 6.43 9.90 -19.07
CA THR A 253 7.60 10.61 -19.57
C THR A 253 7.20 11.41 -20.80
N VAL A 254 7.06 12.73 -20.65
CA VAL A 254 6.88 13.63 -21.78
C VAL A 254 8.25 13.92 -22.41
N VAL A 255 8.56 13.28 -23.54
CA VAL A 255 9.63 13.74 -24.45
C VAL A 255 9.06 13.89 -25.86
N GLY A 256 8.35 14.98 -26.10
CA GLY A 256 7.97 15.43 -27.44
C GLY A 256 9.04 16.35 -28.06
N PRO A 257 9.27 16.31 -29.38
CA PRO A 257 10.39 17.01 -30.03
C PRO A 257 10.28 18.54 -30.03
N LEU A 258 9.10 19.11 -29.81
CA LEU A 258 8.89 20.56 -29.66
C LEU A 258 9.14 21.08 -28.23
N GLY A 259 9.34 20.18 -27.25
CA GLY A 259 9.61 20.53 -25.84
C GLY A 259 11.06 20.93 -25.53
N ARG A 260 11.96 20.90 -26.54
CA ARG A 260 13.40 21.13 -26.33
C ARG A 260 13.86 22.59 -26.39
N MET A 261 13.06 23.52 -26.93
CA MET A 261 13.57 24.89 -27.18
C MET A 261 13.10 25.98 -26.21
N LEU A 262 12.00 25.78 -25.46
CA LEU A 262 11.43 26.86 -24.62
C LEU A 262 11.03 26.44 -23.20
N GLY A 263 11.47 25.27 -22.72
CA GLY A 263 10.88 24.62 -21.55
C GLY A 263 11.73 24.48 -20.28
N TRP A 264 12.92 25.09 -20.16
CA TRP A 264 13.78 24.83 -18.98
C TRP A 264 13.31 25.50 -17.67
N LYS A 265 12.30 26.39 -17.71
CA LYS A 265 11.84 27.13 -16.50
C LYS A 265 10.37 26.94 -16.10
N LEU A 266 9.55 26.20 -16.84
CA LEU A 266 8.10 26.18 -16.59
C LEU A 266 7.46 24.80 -16.39
N THR A 267 8.12 23.70 -16.75
CA THR A 267 7.81 22.36 -16.19
C THR A 267 8.31 22.19 -14.77
N ALA A 268 9.01 23.20 -14.24
CA ALA A 268 9.40 23.28 -12.85
C ALA A 268 8.26 23.72 -11.92
N LEU A 269 7.05 24.08 -12.38
CA LEU A 269 6.06 24.78 -11.51
C LEU A 269 4.84 23.98 -11.04
N VAL A 270 4.75 22.70 -11.42
CA VAL A 270 4.16 21.65 -10.54
C VAL A 270 5.27 20.94 -9.75
N ALA A 271 6.52 21.36 -9.96
CA ALA A 271 7.74 20.90 -9.30
C ALA A 271 8.43 22.00 -8.45
N ALA A 272 7.79 23.14 -8.18
CA ALA A 272 8.37 24.24 -7.41
C ALA A 272 7.28 24.86 -6.54
N GLY A 273 7.14 24.29 -5.35
CA GLY A 273 6.19 24.74 -4.34
C GLY A 273 6.12 23.86 -3.10
N THR A 274 7.16 23.05 -2.86
CA THR A 274 7.66 22.46 -1.60
C THR A 274 8.01 20.97 -1.74
N ALA A 275 9.26 20.67 -1.39
CA ALA A 275 9.83 19.33 -1.19
C ALA A 275 9.69 18.31 -2.34
N ALA A 276 10.13 18.71 -3.54
CA ALA A 276 10.69 17.78 -4.50
C ALA A 276 11.93 17.11 -3.90
N THR A 277 11.81 15.83 -3.55
CA THR A 277 12.87 14.82 -3.54
C THR A 277 12.17 13.48 -3.26
N ALA A 278 12.37 12.50 -4.16
CA ALA A 278 11.80 11.15 -4.25
C ALA A 278 10.32 10.93 -4.63
N GLY A 279 9.38 11.82 -4.29
CA GLY A 279 7.95 11.56 -4.55
C GLY A 279 7.49 11.70 -6.01
N THR A 280 8.11 12.60 -6.78
CA THR A 280 7.71 12.89 -8.16
C THR A 280 8.32 11.92 -9.18
N ILE A 281 9.35 11.17 -8.82
CA ILE A 281 9.94 10.14 -9.69
C ILE A 281 9.10 8.86 -9.64
N ALA A 282 8.37 8.63 -8.54
CA ALA A 282 7.51 7.45 -8.39
C ALA A 282 6.38 7.38 -9.44
N ALA A 283 5.95 8.53 -9.94
CA ALA A 283 4.91 8.65 -10.94
C ALA A 283 5.45 8.95 -12.34
N VAL A 284 6.71 8.69 -12.69
CA VAL A 284 7.21 8.95 -14.05
C VAL A 284 7.81 7.70 -14.71
N GLN A 285 8.01 6.61 -13.97
CA GLN A 285 8.57 5.36 -14.51
C GLN A 285 7.75 4.09 -14.17
N THR A 286 6.44 4.20 -13.93
CA THR A 286 5.52 3.04 -13.90
C THR A 286 5.24 2.60 -15.34
N TRP A 287 6.23 1.85 -15.84
CA TRP A 287 6.55 1.32 -17.16
C TRP A 287 5.35 0.98 -18.09
N ASN A 288 5.12 1.82 -19.11
CA ASN A 288 4.40 1.56 -20.38
C ASN A 288 2.88 1.31 -20.31
N SER A 289 2.15 2.28 -19.74
CA SER A 289 0.78 2.67 -20.12
C SER A 289 -0.44 1.84 -19.69
N ARG A 290 -0.35 0.94 -18.71
CA ARG A 290 -1.57 0.25 -18.21
C ARG A 290 -1.75 0.16 -16.70
N GLN A 291 -0.83 0.66 -15.89
CA GLN A 291 -0.93 0.54 -14.43
C GLN A 291 -1.67 1.74 -13.84
N VAL A 292 -2.96 1.57 -13.55
CA VAL A 292 -3.65 2.50 -12.65
C VAL A 292 -3.07 2.35 -11.26
N SER A 293 -2.75 3.49 -10.68
CA SER A 293 -2.41 3.57 -9.27
C SER A 293 -3.54 4.29 -8.55
N ALA A 294 -4.04 3.66 -7.50
CA ALA A 294 -4.90 4.32 -6.54
C ALA A 294 -4.05 5.17 -5.61
N GLY A 295 -4.51 6.37 -5.24
CA GLY A 295 -3.73 7.23 -4.37
C GLY A 295 -4.53 8.21 -3.54
N TYR A 296 -4.05 8.43 -2.33
CA TYR A 296 -4.50 9.47 -1.42
C TYR A 296 -3.30 10.31 -1.06
N CYS A 297 -3.42 11.64 -1.18
CA CYS A 297 -2.48 12.50 -0.49
C CYS A 297 -3.18 13.59 0.28
N GLY A 298 -2.60 13.84 1.44
CA GLY A 298 -3.20 14.67 2.45
C GLY A 298 -2.49 14.44 3.77
N PRO A 299 -3.09 14.95 4.86
CA PRO A 299 -2.65 14.61 6.20
C PRO A 299 -2.92 13.13 6.48
N PHE A 300 -1.91 12.42 6.89
CA PHE A 300 -2.04 11.11 7.51
C PHE A 300 -2.47 11.27 8.96
N THR A 301 -3.34 10.37 9.38
CA THR A 301 -3.78 10.24 10.77
C THR A 301 -2.67 9.52 11.54
N SER A 302 -2.09 10.21 12.52
CA SER A 302 -1.14 9.68 13.50
C SER A 302 -1.48 10.26 14.88
N GLU A 303 -0.94 9.69 15.95
CA GLU A 303 -1.24 10.12 17.33
C GLU A 303 -0.59 11.48 17.68
N SER A 304 0.61 11.78 17.15
CA SER A 304 1.43 12.90 17.60
C SER A 304 1.29 14.17 16.77
N GLU A 305 1.35 14.10 15.43
CA GLU A 305 1.20 15.25 14.53
C GLU A 305 0.81 14.77 13.12
N ALA A 306 -0.22 15.36 12.52
CA ALA A 306 -0.68 14.99 11.18
C ALA A 306 0.40 15.29 10.12
N ARG A 307 1.08 14.25 9.62
CA ARG A 307 2.11 14.34 8.58
C ARG A 307 1.45 14.39 7.22
N LYS A 308 1.94 15.22 6.30
CA LYS A 308 1.44 15.21 4.92
C LYS A 308 2.24 14.21 4.09
N GLY A 309 1.56 13.48 3.23
CA GLY A 309 2.19 12.52 2.36
C GLY A 309 1.24 11.96 1.33
N CYS A 310 1.74 11.02 0.56
CA CYS A 310 1.02 10.29 -0.45
C CYS A 310 1.08 8.80 -0.19
N SER A 311 -0.08 8.14 -0.18
CA SER A 311 -0.20 6.69 -0.16
C SER A 311 -0.66 6.24 -1.54
N ILE A 312 -0.04 5.18 -2.06
CA ILE A 312 -0.30 4.70 -3.42
C ILE A 312 -0.42 3.17 -3.39
N VAL A 313 -1.41 2.62 -4.09
CA VAL A 313 -1.47 1.18 -4.44
C VAL A 313 -1.35 1.05 -5.93
N THR A 314 -0.41 0.21 -6.38
CA THR A 314 -0.15 0.02 -7.79
C THR A 314 0.25 -1.43 -8.10
N PRO A 315 -0.22 -2.01 -9.21
CA PRO A 315 0.25 -3.29 -9.69
C PRO A 315 1.64 -3.13 -10.32
N PHE A 316 2.58 -4.04 -10.06
CA PHE A 316 3.89 -4.10 -10.68
C PHE A 316 4.11 -5.42 -11.41
N ASN A 317 4.97 -5.40 -12.44
CA ASN A 317 5.46 -6.63 -13.03
C ASN A 317 6.52 -7.26 -12.09
N TYR A 318 6.17 -8.35 -11.41
CA TYR A 318 7.06 -8.95 -10.42
C TYR A 318 8.35 -9.53 -11.02
N LYS A 319 8.33 -9.96 -12.30
CA LYS A 319 9.53 -10.44 -12.98
C LYS A 319 10.59 -9.35 -13.17
N LYS A 320 10.17 -8.08 -13.20
CA LYS A 320 11.07 -6.92 -13.23
C LYS A 320 11.23 -6.38 -11.81
N VAL A 321 11.90 -7.16 -10.96
CA VAL A 321 12.16 -6.77 -9.56
C VAL A 321 12.89 -5.43 -9.47
N SER A 322 13.67 -5.05 -10.49
CA SER A 322 14.26 -3.72 -10.62
C SER A 322 13.24 -2.59 -10.54
N ASP A 323 12.07 -2.77 -11.16
CA ASP A 323 11.02 -1.75 -11.19
C ASP A 323 10.52 -1.55 -9.76
N ILE A 324 10.21 -2.64 -9.03
CA ILE A 324 9.82 -2.56 -7.62
C ILE A 324 10.93 -1.93 -6.79
N ASN A 325 12.18 -2.33 -6.95
CA ASN A 325 13.30 -1.79 -6.17
C ASN A 325 13.56 -0.29 -6.42
N ASN A 326 13.24 0.21 -7.62
CA ASN A 326 13.36 1.64 -7.94
C ASN A 326 12.36 2.49 -7.16
N PHE A 327 11.19 1.94 -6.81
CA PHE A 327 10.21 2.63 -5.96
C PHE A 327 10.41 2.28 -4.48
N CYS A 328 10.63 1.00 -4.19
CA CYS A 328 10.62 0.38 -2.88
C CYS A 328 12.02 0.08 -2.41
N ALA A 329 12.63 1.05 -1.75
CA ALA A 329 13.95 0.86 -1.15
C ALA A 329 13.93 -0.06 0.08
N LYS A 330 12.76 -0.25 0.70
CA LYS A 330 12.53 -1.31 1.67
C LYS A 330 11.16 -1.91 1.48
N ILE A 331 11.09 -3.23 1.39
CA ILE A 331 9.84 -3.99 1.41
C ILE A 331 9.66 -4.51 2.84
N GLU A 332 8.51 -4.23 3.46
CA GLU A 332 8.10 -4.77 4.75
C GLU A 332 6.94 -5.77 4.58
N GLY A 333 6.81 -6.68 5.55
CA GLY A 333 5.83 -7.77 5.52
C GLY A 333 6.48 -9.15 5.44
N GLN A 334 5.63 -10.18 5.41
CA GLN A 334 6.02 -11.58 5.20
C GLN A 334 5.75 -11.94 3.74
N LEU A 335 6.81 -12.17 2.97
CA LEU A 335 6.73 -12.62 1.57
C LEU A 335 6.40 -14.13 1.50
#